data_AF-A0A1H1CIP9-F1
#
_entry.id   AF-A0A1H1CIP9-F1
#
_cell.length_a   1.000
_cell.length_b   1.000
_cell.length_c   1.000
_cell.angle_alpha   90.00
_cell.angle_beta   90.00
_cell.angle_gamma   90.00
#
_symmetry.space_group_name_H-M   'P 1'
#
loop_
_entity.id
_entity.type
_entity.pdbx_description
1 polymer ?
#
loop_
_entity_poly.entity_id
_entity_poly.type
_entity_poly.pdbx_seq_one_letter_code
_entity_poly.pdbx_strand_id
1 'polypeptide(L)'
;MSTHRTIEAAIERWHEAVNDKDLDTARRAVCDPIVVNGPKGAGPITPDGFADWISRSGIELRPKASYPINDRVMVVEQDARWPQNTEWTRVATVFRVTGDRISAALRFPDLRSALDFAHLYAELAATEQSSHMSDADAGTGAGQALFHFVRYWSRRWNAHDRMAERGKEVLVAEAVHALRDRPEVTINDVASELAIDQSGASRMVAHAVEQGYLTVHPASTDARRRAISLTDKGLALLDSAHSWQESVFAALTSDWTAAERADFHRAMLRLIHRSSALTAGSGCRA
;
A
#
# COMPACT_ATOMS: atom_id res chain seq x y z
N MET A 1 25.27 18.28 11.83
CA MET A 1 24.06 19.12 11.91
C MET A 1 23.00 18.32 12.65
N SER A 2 22.30 18.91 13.62
CA SER A 2 21.27 18.19 14.40
C SER A 2 20.10 17.72 13.51
N THR A 3 19.53 16.55 13.78
CA THR A 3 18.40 15.95 13.02
C THR A 3 17.22 16.90 12.90
N HIS A 4 16.92 17.65 13.96
CA HIS A 4 15.88 18.69 13.97
C HIS A 4 16.06 19.74 12.87
N ARG A 5 17.30 20.19 12.65
CA ARG A 5 17.64 21.18 11.61
C ARG A 5 17.47 20.64 10.19
N THR A 6 17.43 19.31 10.03
CA THR A 6 17.24 18.64 8.73
C THR A 6 15.77 18.56 8.34
N ILE A 7 14.89 18.30 9.32
CA ILE A 7 13.43 18.27 9.12
C ILE A 7 12.92 19.67 8.76
N GLU A 8 13.32 20.69 9.53
CA GLU A 8 12.93 22.08 9.30
C GLU A 8 13.33 22.54 7.90
N ALA A 9 14.59 22.33 7.50
CA ALA A 9 15.07 22.72 6.18
C ALA A 9 14.40 21.98 5.00
N ALA A 10 13.96 20.73 5.20
CA ALA A 10 13.18 20.01 4.19
C ALA A 10 11.77 20.60 4.05
N ILE A 11 11.15 20.95 5.16
CA ILE A 11 9.79 21.52 5.20
C ILE A 11 9.80 22.97 4.69
N GLU A 12 10.82 23.76 5.00
CA GLU A 12 11.00 25.11 4.45
C GLU A 12 11.13 25.08 2.93
N ARG A 13 12.03 24.27 2.36
CA ARG A 13 12.15 24.07 0.90
C ARG A 13 10.83 23.65 0.26
N TRP A 14 10.08 22.77 0.92
CA TRP A 14 8.78 22.33 0.42
C TRP A 14 7.78 23.50 0.36
N HIS A 15 7.73 24.35 1.39
CA HIS A 15 6.86 25.53 1.39
C HIS A 15 7.26 26.56 0.34
N GLU A 16 8.55 26.84 0.20
CA GLU A 16 9.09 27.73 -0.83
C GLU A 16 8.68 27.23 -2.23
N ALA A 17 8.93 25.95 -2.53
CA ALA A 17 8.57 25.38 -3.83
C ALA A 17 7.06 25.44 -4.13
N VAL A 18 6.22 25.20 -3.13
CA VAL A 18 4.75 25.29 -3.27
C VAL A 18 4.30 26.72 -3.51
N ASN A 19 4.80 27.67 -2.72
CA ASN A 19 4.40 29.08 -2.80
C ASN A 19 4.91 29.76 -4.07
N ASP A 20 6.15 29.49 -4.47
CA ASP A 20 6.77 30.05 -5.68
C ASP A 20 6.28 29.35 -6.95
N LYS A 21 5.56 28.23 -6.80
CA LYS A 21 5.10 27.35 -7.90
C LYS A 21 6.29 26.82 -8.71
N ASP A 22 7.43 26.61 -8.07
CA ASP A 22 8.60 25.97 -8.65
C ASP A 22 8.38 24.46 -8.70
N LEU A 23 7.84 24.00 -9.83
CA LEU A 23 7.44 22.61 -10.04
C LEU A 23 8.62 21.63 -10.05
N ASP A 24 9.81 22.09 -10.44
CA ASP A 24 11.01 21.26 -10.48
C ASP A 24 11.59 21.06 -9.08
N THR A 25 11.63 22.13 -8.29
CA THR A 25 12.04 22.05 -6.88
C THR A 25 11.00 21.28 -6.07
N ALA A 26 9.71 21.44 -6.35
CA ALA A 26 8.65 20.68 -5.71
C ALA A 26 8.79 19.17 -5.92
N ARG A 27 9.13 18.72 -7.13
CA ARG A 27 9.41 17.30 -7.42
C ARG A 27 10.59 16.76 -6.61
N ARG A 28 11.67 17.53 -6.52
CA ARG A 28 12.89 17.14 -5.79
C ARG A 28 12.69 17.16 -4.27
N ALA A 29 11.79 18.01 -3.77
CA ALA A 29 11.49 18.15 -2.36
C ALA A 29 10.69 16.97 -1.77
N VAL A 30 10.14 16.07 -2.60
CA VAL A 30 9.28 14.96 -2.16
C VAL A 30 9.86 13.58 -2.49
N CYS A 31 9.44 12.56 -1.74
CA CYS A 31 9.73 11.16 -2.05
C CYS A 31 8.85 10.65 -3.20
N ASP A 32 9.25 9.54 -3.80
CA ASP A 32 8.43 8.81 -4.77
C ASP A 32 8.04 7.43 -4.20
N PRO A 33 6.76 7.21 -3.83
CA PRO A 33 5.66 8.19 -3.82
C PRO A 33 5.67 9.10 -2.58
N ILE A 34 4.91 10.20 -2.63
CA ILE A 34 4.53 11.03 -1.48
C ILE A 34 3.07 10.75 -1.09
N VAL A 35 2.79 10.66 0.21
CA VAL A 35 1.41 10.55 0.71
C VAL A 35 0.82 11.93 0.98
N VAL A 36 -0.31 12.23 0.38
CA VAL A 36 -1.09 13.45 0.63
C VAL A 36 -2.53 13.09 0.97
N ASN A 37 -3.29 14.03 1.53
CA ASN A 37 -4.73 13.87 1.71
C ASN A 37 -5.56 14.89 0.93
N GLY A 38 -6.72 14.43 0.46
CA GLY A 38 -7.67 15.23 -0.29
C GLY A 38 -9.12 14.78 -0.07
N PRO A 39 -10.08 15.28 -0.87
CA PRO A 39 -11.51 14.98 -0.70
C PRO A 39 -11.85 13.48 -0.76
N LYS A 40 -10.99 12.68 -1.39
CA LYS A 40 -11.14 11.22 -1.52
C LYS A 40 -10.40 10.43 -0.42
N GLY A 41 -9.87 11.11 0.60
CA GLY A 41 -9.04 10.52 1.65
C GLY A 41 -7.54 10.71 1.41
N ALA A 42 -6.72 10.03 2.21
CA ALA A 42 -5.27 10.02 2.09
C ALA A 42 -4.80 8.93 1.12
N GLY A 43 -3.80 9.23 0.30
CA GLY A 43 -3.26 8.29 -0.68
C GLY A 43 -1.91 8.71 -1.25
N PRO A 44 -1.15 7.75 -1.81
CA PRO A 44 0.11 8.04 -2.47
C PRO A 44 -0.13 8.72 -3.83
N ILE A 45 0.75 9.66 -4.18
CA ILE A 45 0.87 10.25 -5.51
C ILE A 45 2.34 10.31 -5.91
N THR A 46 2.61 10.35 -7.22
CA THR A 46 3.96 10.55 -7.75
C THR A 46 4.41 11.99 -7.56
N PRO A 47 5.72 12.29 -7.65
CA PRO A 47 6.22 13.68 -7.68
C PRO A 47 5.58 14.53 -8.78
N ASP A 48 5.28 13.94 -9.93
CA ASP A 48 4.53 14.61 -11.01
C ASP A 48 3.10 14.92 -10.58
N GLY A 49 2.40 13.97 -9.97
CA GLY A 49 1.06 14.19 -9.42
C GLY A 49 1.04 15.28 -8.34
N PHE A 50 2.11 15.41 -7.55
CA PHE A 50 2.27 16.45 -6.55
C PHE A 50 2.45 17.83 -7.19
N ALA A 51 3.32 17.95 -8.20
CA ALA A 51 3.49 19.22 -8.90
C ALA A 51 2.24 19.64 -9.70
N ASP A 52 1.55 18.69 -10.31
CA ASP A 52 0.26 18.94 -10.95
C ASP A 52 -0.77 19.48 -9.94
N TRP A 53 -0.73 19.00 -8.70
CA TRP A 53 -1.56 19.51 -7.62
C TRP A 53 -1.20 20.97 -7.26
N ILE A 54 0.09 21.33 -7.22
CA ILE A 54 0.52 22.73 -7.01
C ILE A 54 -0.06 23.62 -8.10
N SER A 55 0.11 23.24 -9.37
CA SER A 55 -0.41 24.01 -10.52
C SER A 55 -1.92 24.19 -10.49
N ARG A 56 -2.68 23.14 -10.13
CA ARG A 56 -4.15 23.20 -10.09
C ARG A 56 -4.70 23.92 -8.87
N SER A 57 -4.08 23.72 -7.70
CA SER A 57 -4.60 24.27 -6.44
C SER A 57 -4.34 25.77 -6.33
N GLY A 58 -3.17 26.22 -6.80
CA GLY A 58 -2.71 27.61 -6.63
C GLY A 58 -2.65 28.03 -5.17
N ILE A 59 -2.52 27.07 -4.25
CA ILE A 59 -2.55 27.31 -2.81
C ILE A 59 -1.35 28.14 -2.38
N GLU A 60 -1.59 29.07 -1.46
CA GLU A 60 -0.55 29.78 -0.73
C GLU A 60 -0.56 29.35 0.74
N LEU A 61 0.61 29.15 1.32
CA LEU A 61 0.80 28.66 2.67
C LEU A 61 1.76 29.57 3.44
N ARG A 62 1.37 29.96 4.65
CA ARG A 62 2.20 30.75 5.57
C ARG A 62 2.41 29.98 6.87
N PRO A 63 3.56 29.31 7.04
CA PRO A 63 3.92 28.67 8.30
C PRO A 63 3.86 29.66 9.46
N LYS A 64 3.31 29.23 10.60
CA LYS A 64 3.14 30.05 11.82
C LYS A 64 3.94 29.49 12.98
N ALA A 65 3.77 28.20 13.25
CA ALA A 65 4.42 27.50 14.35
C ALA A 65 4.69 26.04 13.97
N SER A 66 5.81 25.51 14.46
CA SER A 66 6.26 24.14 14.21
C SER A 66 6.30 23.36 15.53
N TYR A 67 5.81 22.14 15.49
CA TYR A 67 5.68 21.24 16.63
C TYR A 67 6.38 19.91 16.27
N PRO A 68 7.65 19.73 16.65
CA PRO A 68 8.36 18.48 16.43
C PRO A 68 7.74 17.36 17.28
N ILE A 69 7.46 16.22 16.66
CA ILE A 69 6.93 15.03 17.34
C ILE A 69 8.06 14.03 17.59
N ASN A 70 8.89 13.81 16.56
CA ASN A 70 10.11 13.01 16.63
C ASN A 70 11.07 13.40 15.50
N ASP A 71 12.16 12.64 15.36
CA ASP A 71 13.22 12.85 14.35
C ASP A 71 12.79 12.73 12.88
N ARG A 72 11.51 12.40 12.61
CA ARG A 72 10.98 12.26 11.24
C ARG A 72 9.63 12.94 11.05
N VAL A 73 8.93 13.33 12.12
CA VAL A 73 7.56 13.84 12.07
C VAL A 73 7.48 15.21 12.74
N MET A 74 6.92 16.17 12.02
CA MET A 74 6.69 17.53 12.51
C MET A 74 5.30 18.01 12.07
N VAL A 75 4.58 18.66 12.98
CA VAL A 75 3.33 19.33 12.66
C VAL A 75 3.60 20.81 12.47
N VAL A 76 3.10 21.40 11.40
CA VAL A 76 3.18 22.84 11.13
C VAL A 76 1.79 23.43 11.17
N GLU A 77 1.55 24.34 12.10
CA GLU A 77 0.38 25.22 12.06
C GLU A 77 0.64 26.34 11.04
N GLN A 78 -0.31 26.58 10.13
CA GLN A 78 -0.12 27.51 9.03
C GLN A 78 -1.42 28.13 8.55
N ASP A 79 -1.33 29.34 8.00
CA ASP A 79 -2.45 29.97 7.31
C ASP A 79 -2.41 29.53 5.83
N ALA A 80 -3.53 29.06 5.30
CA ALA A 80 -3.70 28.63 3.92
C ALA A 80 -4.70 29.51 3.17
N ARG A 81 -4.41 29.81 1.91
CA ARG A 81 -5.31 30.56 1.02
C ARG A 81 -5.37 29.90 -0.35
N TRP A 82 -6.56 29.88 -0.94
CA TRP A 82 -6.79 29.41 -2.30
C TRP A 82 -7.16 30.56 -3.22
N PRO A 83 -6.88 30.50 -4.53
CA PRO A 83 -7.19 31.59 -5.45
C PRO A 83 -8.67 32.02 -5.45
N GLN A 84 -9.57 31.08 -5.16
CA GLN A 84 -11.03 31.30 -5.13
C GLN A 84 -11.53 31.84 -3.78
N ASN A 85 -10.67 31.94 -2.76
CA ASN A 85 -11.02 32.42 -1.42
C ASN A 85 -10.10 33.59 -1.02
N THR A 86 -10.69 34.73 -0.68
CA THR A 86 -9.94 35.92 -0.25
C THR A 86 -9.43 35.83 1.19
N GLU A 87 -10.03 34.96 2.02
CA GLU A 87 -9.68 34.82 3.43
C GLU A 87 -8.63 33.73 3.68
N TRP A 88 -7.73 34.01 4.62
CA TRP A 88 -6.79 33.03 5.14
C TRP A 88 -7.51 32.08 6.10
N THR A 89 -7.37 30.78 5.85
CA THR A 89 -7.89 29.74 6.74
C THR A 89 -6.75 29.16 7.55
N ARG A 90 -6.87 29.17 8.88
CA ARG A 90 -5.92 28.47 9.75
C ARG A 90 -6.09 26.97 9.59
N VAL A 91 -5.00 26.27 9.32
CA VAL A 91 -4.93 24.80 9.19
C VAL A 91 -3.66 24.28 9.87
N ALA A 92 -3.53 22.96 9.97
CA ALA A 92 -2.27 22.34 10.36
C ALA A 92 -1.91 21.22 9.39
N THR A 93 -0.62 21.02 9.14
CA THR A 93 -0.11 19.96 8.26
C THR A 93 0.87 19.08 9.02
N VAL A 94 0.61 17.77 9.02
CA VAL A 94 1.55 16.76 9.51
C VAL A 94 2.50 16.41 8.38
N PHE A 95 3.79 16.69 8.59
CA PHE A 95 4.86 16.34 7.67
C PHE A 95 5.63 15.13 8.18
N ARG A 96 5.97 14.22 7.28
CA ARG A 96 6.96 13.18 7.52
C ARG A 96 8.14 13.32 6.57
N VAL A 97 9.35 13.43 7.13
CA VAL A 97 10.59 13.60 6.36
C VAL A 97 11.38 12.30 6.33
N THR A 98 11.93 11.96 5.16
CA THR A 98 12.87 10.85 4.97
C THR A 98 14.11 11.40 4.29
N GLY A 99 15.25 11.36 4.98
CA GLY A 99 16.45 12.06 4.53
C GLY A 99 16.19 13.56 4.50
N ASP A 100 16.31 14.17 3.31
CA ASP A 100 16.07 15.59 3.08
C ASP A 100 14.76 15.87 2.29
N ARG A 101 13.88 14.86 2.16
CA ARG A 101 12.66 14.92 1.34
C ARG A 101 11.39 14.63 2.14
N ILE A 102 10.28 15.21 1.71
CA ILE A 102 8.95 15.00 2.27
C ILE A 102 8.35 13.71 1.74
N SER A 103 8.08 12.77 2.64
CA SER A 103 7.44 11.48 2.34
C SER A 103 5.92 11.48 2.61
N ALA A 104 5.43 12.41 3.42
CA ALA A 104 4.01 12.67 3.62
C ALA A 104 3.74 14.13 3.99
N ALA A 105 2.64 14.67 3.49
CA ALA A 105 2.11 15.99 3.85
C ALA A 105 0.58 15.90 3.98
N LEU A 106 0.08 15.79 5.21
CA LEU A 106 -1.33 15.56 5.52
C LEU A 106 -1.93 16.80 6.19
N ARG A 107 -2.88 17.46 5.53
CA ARG A 107 -3.54 18.68 6.02
C ARG A 107 -4.79 18.36 6.85
N PHE A 108 -4.90 18.99 8.00
CA PHE A 108 -6.01 18.88 8.94
C PHE A 108 -6.72 20.23 9.09
N PRO A 109 -8.01 20.22 9.46
CA PRO A 109 -8.76 21.46 9.65
C PRO A 109 -8.24 22.31 10.82
N ASP A 110 -7.59 21.70 11.81
CA ASP A 110 -7.09 22.37 13.00
C ASP A 110 -5.86 21.68 13.60
N LEU A 111 -5.15 22.42 14.47
CA LEU A 111 -3.91 21.97 15.11
C LEU A 111 -4.11 20.76 16.03
N ARG A 112 -5.22 20.69 16.76
CA ARG A 112 -5.46 19.59 17.72
C ARG A 112 -5.61 18.27 16.97
N SER A 113 -6.44 18.25 15.93
CA SER A 113 -6.63 17.07 15.08
C SER A 113 -5.32 16.60 14.44
N ALA A 114 -4.44 17.54 14.03
CA ALA A 114 -3.13 17.23 13.49
C ALA A 114 -2.18 16.63 14.53
N LEU A 115 -2.13 17.19 15.74
CA LEU A 115 -1.29 16.70 16.83
C LEU A 115 -1.75 15.32 17.31
N ASP A 116 -3.06 15.11 17.49
CA ASP A 116 -3.62 13.81 17.90
C ASP A 116 -3.25 12.72 16.89
N PHE A 117 -3.39 13.00 15.59
CA PHE A 117 -2.95 12.09 14.54
C PHE A 117 -1.44 11.86 14.55
N ALA A 118 -0.64 12.92 14.70
CA ALA A 118 0.81 12.83 14.63
C ALA A 118 1.43 12.03 15.79
N HIS A 119 0.88 12.16 17.00
CA HIS A 119 1.30 11.34 18.15
C HIS A 119 0.92 9.88 17.95
N LEU A 120 -0.33 9.58 17.57
CA LEU A 120 -0.75 8.21 17.26
C LEU A 120 0.11 7.59 16.14
N TYR A 121 0.35 8.37 15.08
CA TYR A 121 1.20 7.97 13.97
C TYR A 121 2.63 7.69 14.44
N ALA A 122 3.20 8.55 15.29
CA ALA A 122 4.55 8.39 15.82
C ALA A 122 4.66 7.18 16.77
N GLU A 123 3.67 6.92 17.59
CA GLU A 123 3.62 5.74 18.47
C GLU A 123 3.54 4.45 17.65
N LEU A 124 2.64 4.40 16.67
CA LEU A 124 2.54 3.27 15.74
C LEU A 124 3.84 3.11 14.95
N ALA A 125 4.41 4.18 14.43
CA ALA A 125 5.68 4.15 13.69
C ALA A 125 6.89 3.81 14.59
N ALA A 126 6.88 4.14 15.88
CA ALA A 126 7.92 3.75 16.83
C ALA A 126 7.88 2.25 17.11
N THR A 127 6.67 1.66 17.19
CA THR A 127 6.52 0.20 17.22
C THR A 127 6.91 -0.48 15.90
N GLU A 128 6.99 0.27 14.79
CA GLU A 128 7.51 -0.17 13.48
C GLU A 128 9.00 0.21 13.22
N GLN A 129 9.65 1.01 14.07
CA GLN A 129 11.04 1.48 13.90
C GLN A 129 12.04 0.85 14.86
N SER A 130 11.59 0.20 15.93
CA SER A 130 12.41 -0.79 16.65
C SER A 130 12.81 -2.00 15.79
N SER A 131 12.36 -2.06 14.52
CA SER A 131 12.71 -3.07 13.52
C SER A 131 13.77 -2.62 12.50
N HIS A 132 14.83 -1.93 12.95
CA HIS A 132 16.08 -1.82 12.18
C HIS A 132 17.15 -2.81 12.66
N MET A 133 17.21 -3.91 11.92
CA MET A 133 18.23 -4.96 11.82
C MET A 133 19.60 -4.64 12.47
N SER A 134 19.84 -5.26 13.63
CA SER A 134 21.17 -5.72 14.06
C SER A 134 20.99 -7.13 14.63
N ASP A 135 22.05 -7.94 14.69
CA ASP A 135 22.10 -9.36 15.14
C ASP A 135 21.58 -9.65 16.57
N ALA A 136 20.79 -8.75 17.17
CA ALA A 136 20.24 -8.84 18.51
C ALA A 136 18.77 -9.32 18.56
N ASP A 137 18.20 -9.91 17.51
CA ASP A 137 16.80 -10.37 17.51
C ASP A 137 16.61 -11.78 18.09
N ALA A 138 17.15 -11.98 19.28
CA ALA A 138 16.67 -13.04 20.18
C ALA A 138 15.37 -12.61 20.93
N GLY A 139 14.75 -11.47 20.56
CA GLY A 139 13.74 -10.79 21.39
C GLY A 139 12.38 -10.45 20.75
N THR A 140 12.25 -10.32 19.44
CA THR A 140 10.95 -10.06 18.79
C THR A 140 10.15 -11.35 18.65
N GLY A 141 8.93 -11.37 19.19
CA GLY A 141 8.09 -12.56 19.11
C GLY A 141 7.74 -12.90 17.66
N ALA A 142 7.73 -14.19 17.30
CA ALA A 142 7.47 -14.66 15.93
C ALA A 142 6.19 -14.06 15.29
N GLY A 143 5.17 -13.73 16.09
CA GLY A 143 3.97 -13.05 15.62
C GLY A 143 4.22 -11.63 15.10
N GLN A 144 5.08 -10.84 15.76
CA GLN A 144 5.40 -9.48 15.32
C GLN A 144 6.19 -9.51 14.00
N ALA A 145 7.14 -10.43 13.86
CA ALA A 145 7.87 -10.64 12.61
C ALA A 145 6.93 -11.00 11.45
N LEU A 146 5.97 -11.89 11.68
CA LEU A 146 4.94 -12.26 10.70
C LEU A 146 4.12 -11.05 10.23
N PHE A 147 3.58 -10.26 11.16
CA PHE A 147 2.76 -9.10 10.77
C PHE A 147 3.58 -7.97 10.14
N HIS A 148 4.86 -7.82 10.52
CA HIS A 148 5.78 -6.93 9.82
C HIS A 148 6.00 -7.39 8.37
N PHE A 149 6.24 -8.69 8.13
CA PHE A 149 6.33 -9.27 6.79
C PHE A 149 5.08 -8.98 5.94
N VAL A 150 3.88 -9.21 6.49
CA VAL A 150 2.60 -8.92 5.80
C VAL A 150 2.50 -7.45 5.39
N ARG A 151 2.81 -6.52 6.31
CA ARG A 151 2.76 -5.07 6.01
C ARG A 151 3.81 -4.65 4.98
N TYR A 152 5.01 -5.21 5.04
CA TYR A 152 6.10 -4.90 4.09
C TYR A 152 5.69 -5.23 2.66
N TRP A 153 5.17 -6.43 2.41
CA TRP A 153 4.80 -6.88 1.06
C TRP A 153 3.50 -6.26 0.54
N SER A 154 2.50 -6.07 1.41
CA SER A 154 1.23 -5.41 1.04
C SER A 154 1.45 -4.00 0.46
N ARG A 155 2.35 -3.21 1.06
CA ARG A 155 2.67 -1.86 0.56
C ARG A 155 3.37 -1.86 -0.79
N ARG A 156 4.23 -2.86 -1.03
CA ARG A 156 5.15 -2.89 -2.18
C ARG A 156 4.49 -3.45 -3.44
N TRP A 157 3.52 -4.37 -3.31
CA TRP A 157 2.72 -4.82 -4.44
C TRP A 157 1.69 -3.80 -4.92
N ASN A 158 1.21 -2.91 -4.04
CA ASN A 158 0.28 -1.83 -4.41
C ASN A 158 0.96 -0.59 -5.03
N ALA A 159 2.29 -0.53 -5.07
CA ALA A 159 3.04 0.68 -5.42
C ALA A 159 3.57 0.73 -6.89
N HIS A 160 3.28 -0.25 -7.73
CA HIS A 160 3.73 -0.27 -9.14
C HIS A 160 2.55 -0.55 -10.07
N ASP A 161 1.97 0.47 -10.71
CA ASP A 161 0.72 0.33 -11.48
C ASP A 161 0.74 -0.79 -12.54
N ARG A 162 1.85 -1.00 -13.28
CA ARG A 162 1.93 -2.10 -14.27
C ARG A 162 2.18 -3.48 -13.66
N MET A 163 2.91 -3.54 -12.54
CA MET A 163 3.12 -4.79 -11.81
C MET A 163 1.87 -5.16 -10.98
N ALA A 164 1.09 -4.16 -10.57
CA ALA A 164 -0.17 -4.30 -9.87
C ALA A 164 -1.26 -4.82 -10.80
N GLU A 165 -1.38 -4.33 -12.03
CA GLU A 165 -2.34 -4.91 -13.00
C GLU A 165 -1.99 -6.35 -13.36
N ARG A 166 -0.73 -6.63 -13.72
CA ARG A 166 -0.29 -8.00 -13.99
C ARG A 166 -0.37 -8.91 -12.76
N GLY A 167 -0.16 -8.36 -11.57
CA GLY A 167 -0.37 -9.05 -10.31
C GLY A 167 -1.85 -9.38 -10.04
N LYS A 168 -2.78 -8.49 -10.39
CA LYS A 168 -4.23 -8.75 -10.32
C LYS A 168 -4.67 -9.82 -11.31
N GLU A 169 -4.12 -9.83 -12.52
CA GLU A 169 -4.35 -10.87 -13.53
C GLU A 169 -3.91 -12.25 -13.01
N VAL A 170 -2.69 -12.35 -12.46
CA VAL A 170 -2.18 -13.58 -11.84
C VAL A 170 -3.06 -13.96 -10.65
N LEU A 171 -3.41 -13.03 -9.77
CA LEU A 171 -4.22 -13.30 -8.58
C LEU A 171 -5.61 -13.86 -8.92
N VAL A 172 -6.31 -13.30 -9.90
CA VAL A 172 -7.62 -13.81 -10.32
C VAL A 172 -7.51 -15.15 -11.06
N ALA A 173 -6.45 -15.34 -11.86
CA ALA A 173 -6.17 -16.61 -12.52
C ALA A 173 -5.85 -17.73 -11.50
N GLU A 174 -5.08 -17.43 -10.46
CA GLU A 174 -4.78 -18.34 -9.34
C GLU A 174 -6.05 -18.74 -8.59
N ALA A 175 -6.94 -17.79 -8.29
CA ALA A 175 -8.20 -18.11 -7.62
C ALA A 175 -9.07 -19.06 -8.47
N VAL A 176 -9.15 -18.84 -9.78
CA VAL A 176 -9.85 -19.76 -10.69
C VAL A 176 -9.14 -21.12 -10.73
N HIS A 177 -7.81 -21.14 -10.75
CA HIS A 177 -7.01 -22.37 -10.75
C HIS A 177 -7.15 -23.18 -9.45
N ALA A 178 -7.20 -22.51 -8.30
CA ALA A 178 -7.40 -23.12 -6.99
C ALA A 178 -8.77 -23.79 -6.87
N LEU A 179 -9.77 -23.24 -7.55
CA LEU A 179 -11.14 -23.75 -7.57
C LEU A 179 -11.42 -24.76 -8.70
N ARG A 180 -10.40 -25.18 -9.46
CA ARG A 180 -10.55 -26.04 -10.67
C ARG A 180 -11.22 -27.39 -10.43
N ASP A 181 -11.16 -27.91 -9.20
CA ASP A 181 -11.76 -29.20 -8.84
C ASP A 181 -13.27 -29.09 -8.57
N ARG A 182 -13.82 -27.86 -8.54
CA ARG A 182 -15.27 -27.64 -8.47
C ARG A 182 -15.90 -27.96 -9.84
N PRO A 183 -17.14 -28.47 -9.86
CA PRO A 183 -17.86 -28.67 -11.12
C PRO A 183 -17.96 -27.38 -11.95
N GLU A 184 -18.15 -26.24 -11.28
CA GLU A 184 -18.18 -24.92 -11.89
C GLU A 184 -17.61 -23.86 -10.93
N VAL A 185 -16.88 -22.90 -11.48
CA VAL A 185 -16.35 -21.74 -10.77
C VAL A 185 -17.13 -20.51 -11.19
N THR A 186 -17.72 -19.77 -10.25
CA THR A 186 -18.46 -18.54 -10.54
C THR A 186 -17.79 -17.30 -9.96
N ILE A 187 -18.22 -16.11 -10.39
CA ILE A 187 -17.69 -14.82 -9.87
C ILE A 187 -17.77 -14.76 -8.34
N ASN A 188 -18.83 -15.30 -7.75
CA ASN A 188 -18.98 -15.31 -6.30
C ASN A 188 -17.98 -16.25 -5.62
N ASP A 189 -17.69 -17.41 -6.22
CA ASP A 189 -16.66 -18.30 -5.69
C ASP A 189 -15.29 -17.63 -5.74
N VAL A 190 -14.97 -16.93 -6.84
CA VAL A 190 -13.72 -16.15 -6.97
C VAL A 190 -13.65 -15.00 -5.95
N ALA A 191 -14.75 -14.28 -5.73
CA ALA A 191 -14.80 -13.21 -4.72
C ALA A 191 -14.56 -13.75 -3.30
N SER A 192 -15.15 -14.90 -2.97
CA SER A 192 -14.92 -15.58 -1.70
C SER A 192 -13.48 -16.06 -1.55
N GLU A 193 -12.91 -16.67 -2.59
CA GLU A 193 -11.50 -17.14 -2.58
C GLU A 193 -10.52 -15.98 -2.36
N LEU A 194 -10.75 -14.85 -3.03
CA LEU A 194 -9.91 -13.66 -2.92
C LEU A 194 -10.21 -12.80 -1.68
N ALA A 195 -11.26 -13.11 -0.92
CA ALA A 195 -11.76 -12.31 0.19
C ALA A 195 -12.01 -10.82 -0.18
N ILE A 196 -12.58 -10.58 -1.36
CA ILE A 196 -12.94 -9.25 -1.87
C ILE A 196 -14.44 -9.17 -2.16
N ASP A 197 -14.95 -7.95 -2.36
CA ASP A 197 -16.33 -7.77 -2.79
C ASP A 197 -16.57 -8.27 -4.23
N GLN A 198 -17.81 -8.66 -4.52
CA GLN A 198 -18.21 -9.18 -5.83
C GLN A 198 -17.91 -8.20 -6.98
N SER A 199 -18.06 -6.89 -6.76
CA SER A 199 -17.82 -5.88 -7.79
C SER A 199 -16.33 -5.75 -8.14
N GLY A 200 -15.46 -5.92 -7.14
CA GLY A 200 -14.01 -6.04 -7.30
C GLY A 200 -13.65 -7.28 -8.11
N ALA A 201 -14.16 -8.46 -7.70
CA ALA A 201 -13.91 -9.71 -8.41
C ALA A 201 -14.41 -9.67 -9.85
N SER A 202 -15.61 -9.14 -10.08
CA SER A 202 -16.19 -9.00 -11.42
C SER A 202 -15.31 -8.14 -12.34
N ARG A 203 -14.78 -7.01 -11.83
CA ARG A 203 -13.84 -6.16 -12.60
C ARG A 203 -12.54 -6.89 -12.94
N MET A 204 -11.97 -7.63 -11.99
CA MET A 204 -10.76 -8.43 -12.22
C MET A 204 -10.98 -9.53 -13.26
N VAL A 205 -12.10 -10.25 -13.17
CA VAL A 205 -12.47 -11.29 -14.13
C VAL A 205 -12.71 -10.70 -15.51
N ALA A 206 -13.45 -9.60 -15.62
CA ALA A 206 -13.71 -8.93 -16.89
C ALA A 206 -12.41 -8.51 -17.59
N HIS A 207 -11.47 -7.95 -16.83
CA HIS A 207 -10.17 -7.57 -17.37
C HIS A 207 -9.34 -8.79 -17.80
N ALA A 208 -9.29 -9.86 -17.01
CA ALA A 208 -8.58 -11.08 -17.37
C ALA A 208 -9.20 -11.80 -18.58
N VAL A 209 -10.51 -11.66 -18.82
CA VAL A 209 -11.19 -12.10 -20.05
C VAL A 209 -10.77 -11.24 -21.24
N GLU A 210 -10.74 -9.92 -21.09
CA GLU A 210 -10.25 -9.00 -22.13
C GLU A 210 -8.81 -9.31 -22.54
N GLN A 211 -7.96 -9.68 -21.58
CA GLN A 211 -6.58 -10.11 -21.85
C GLN A 211 -6.48 -11.56 -22.37
N GLY A 212 -7.58 -12.30 -22.42
CA GLY A 212 -7.65 -13.67 -22.94
C GLY A 212 -7.09 -14.74 -22.01
N TYR A 213 -6.90 -14.44 -20.72
CA TYR A 213 -6.45 -15.42 -19.71
C TYR A 213 -7.60 -16.25 -19.14
N LEU A 214 -8.78 -15.65 -19.07
CA LEU A 214 -10.01 -16.30 -18.61
C LEU A 214 -11.05 -16.30 -19.72
N THR A 215 -12.01 -17.19 -19.59
CA THR A 215 -13.22 -17.19 -20.40
C THR A 215 -14.44 -17.37 -19.52
N VAL A 216 -15.57 -16.79 -19.95
CA VAL A 216 -16.83 -16.80 -19.22
C VAL A 216 -17.93 -17.38 -20.07
N HIS A 217 -18.55 -18.43 -19.57
CA HIS A 217 -19.58 -19.20 -20.28
C HIS A 217 -20.86 -19.31 -19.45
N PRO A 218 -22.02 -19.62 -20.05
CA PRO A 218 -23.22 -19.95 -19.28
C PRO A 218 -22.93 -21.20 -18.45
N ALA A 219 -23.30 -21.19 -17.18
CA ALA A 219 -23.23 -22.38 -16.36
C ALA A 219 -24.14 -23.47 -16.92
N SER A 220 -23.66 -24.71 -16.89
CA SER A 220 -24.37 -25.90 -17.34
C SER A 220 -25.59 -26.22 -16.47
N THR A 221 -25.57 -25.85 -15.19
CA THR A 221 -26.67 -26.09 -14.26
C THR A 221 -27.74 -25.00 -14.22
N ASP A 222 -27.37 -23.74 -14.53
CA ASP A 222 -28.29 -22.60 -14.60
C ASP A 222 -27.70 -21.53 -15.53
N ALA A 223 -28.29 -21.35 -16.71
CA ALA A 223 -27.79 -20.40 -17.72
C ALA A 223 -27.80 -18.93 -17.26
N ARG A 224 -28.48 -18.59 -16.16
CA ARG A 224 -28.42 -17.26 -15.53
C ARG A 224 -27.10 -17.03 -14.77
N ARG A 225 -26.38 -18.10 -14.43
CA ARG A 225 -25.07 -18.05 -13.80
C ARG A 225 -23.97 -18.05 -14.87
N ARG A 226 -22.84 -17.45 -14.50
CA ARG A 226 -21.65 -17.33 -15.35
C ARG A 226 -20.56 -18.21 -14.73
N ALA A 227 -20.16 -19.23 -15.47
CA ALA A 227 -19.03 -20.09 -15.14
C ALA A 227 -17.74 -19.51 -15.75
N ILE A 228 -16.64 -19.62 -15.04
CA ILE A 228 -15.32 -19.07 -15.38
C ILE A 228 -14.34 -20.24 -15.53
N SER A 229 -13.53 -20.22 -16.58
CA SER A 229 -12.42 -21.16 -16.74
C SER A 229 -11.16 -20.47 -17.25
N LEU A 230 -10.01 -21.08 -17.00
CA LEU A 230 -8.73 -20.67 -17.58
C LEU A 230 -8.67 -21.04 -19.06
N THR A 231 -8.02 -20.18 -19.84
CA THR A 231 -7.57 -20.52 -21.19
C THR A 231 -6.16 -21.11 -21.15
N ASP A 232 -5.68 -21.67 -22.26
CA ASP A 232 -4.28 -22.09 -22.39
C ASP A 232 -3.30 -20.93 -22.13
N LYS A 233 -3.67 -19.71 -22.55
CA LYS A 233 -2.90 -18.49 -22.26
C LYS A 233 -2.90 -18.17 -20.76
N GLY A 234 -4.02 -18.40 -20.08
CA GLY A 234 -4.13 -18.26 -18.62
C GLY A 234 -3.25 -19.27 -17.87
N LEU A 235 -3.20 -20.52 -18.32
CA LEU A 235 -2.30 -21.52 -17.75
C LEU A 235 -0.83 -21.14 -17.94
N ALA A 236 -0.45 -20.71 -19.15
CA ALA A 236 0.91 -20.24 -19.42
C ALA A 236 1.31 -18.99 -18.62
N LEU A 237 0.35 -18.12 -18.31
CA LEU A 237 0.56 -16.99 -17.39
C LEU A 237 0.92 -17.48 -15.99
N LEU A 238 0.19 -18.47 -15.47
CA LEU A 238 0.45 -19.05 -14.14
C LEU A 238 1.81 -19.74 -14.09
N ASP A 239 2.16 -20.55 -15.09
CA ASP A 239 3.47 -21.22 -15.15
C ASP A 239 4.63 -20.20 -15.13
N SER A 240 4.47 -19.10 -15.88
CA SER A 240 5.43 -18.00 -15.89
C SER A 240 5.51 -17.29 -14.55
N ALA A 241 4.37 -17.08 -13.89
CA ALA A 241 4.30 -16.46 -12.58
C ALA A 241 4.94 -17.34 -11.50
N HIS A 242 4.67 -18.65 -11.47
CA HIS A 242 5.29 -19.61 -10.57
C HIS A 242 6.80 -19.66 -10.75
N SER A 243 7.27 -19.72 -12.00
CA SER A 243 8.71 -19.69 -12.30
C SER A 243 9.39 -18.42 -11.77
N TRP A 244 8.72 -17.26 -11.92
CA TRP A 244 9.21 -16.01 -11.37
C TRP A 244 9.19 -15.99 -9.84
N GLN A 245 8.12 -16.48 -9.20
CA GLN A 245 8.01 -16.60 -7.74
C GLN A 245 9.15 -17.45 -7.17
N GLU A 246 9.45 -18.59 -7.80
CA GLU A 246 10.58 -19.45 -7.41
C GLU A 246 11.93 -18.73 -7.56
N SER A 247 12.11 -17.95 -8.63
CA SER A 247 13.34 -17.16 -8.81
C SER A 247 13.52 -16.09 -7.73
N VAL A 248 12.42 -15.43 -7.32
CA VAL A 248 12.42 -14.43 -6.25
C VAL A 248 12.70 -15.11 -4.92
N PHE A 249 12.06 -16.24 -4.62
CA PHE A 249 12.32 -17.02 -3.42
C PHE A 249 13.79 -17.44 -3.35
N ALA A 250 14.35 -17.92 -4.45
CA ALA A 250 15.75 -18.32 -4.52
C ALA A 250 16.72 -17.16 -4.27
N ALA A 251 16.42 -15.96 -4.78
CA ALA A 251 17.21 -14.75 -4.56
C ALA A 251 17.12 -14.27 -3.10
N LEU A 252 15.91 -14.24 -2.53
CA LEU A 252 15.67 -13.82 -1.14
C LEU A 252 16.31 -14.74 -0.11
N THR A 253 16.52 -16.01 -0.47
CA THR A 253 17.11 -17.04 0.41
C THR A 253 18.49 -17.47 -0.07
N SER A 254 19.19 -16.63 -0.85
CA SER A 254 20.44 -16.98 -1.54
C SER A 254 21.57 -17.46 -0.61
N ASP A 255 21.55 -17.04 0.65
CA ASP A 255 22.47 -17.40 1.72
C ASP A 255 21.99 -18.58 2.59
N TRP A 256 20.76 -19.08 2.36
CA TRP A 256 20.18 -20.18 3.13
C TRP A 256 20.59 -21.55 2.60
N THR A 257 20.78 -22.48 3.52
CA THR A 257 20.90 -23.91 3.24
C THR A 257 19.58 -24.49 2.70
N ALA A 258 19.67 -25.65 2.05
CA ALA A 258 18.50 -26.38 1.59
C ALA A 258 17.54 -26.77 2.73
N ALA A 259 18.10 -27.05 3.92
CA ALA A 259 17.31 -27.39 5.12
C ALA A 259 16.50 -26.19 5.62
N GLU A 260 17.12 -25.01 5.72
CA GLU A 260 16.42 -23.77 6.14
C GLU A 260 15.28 -23.41 5.19
N ARG A 261 15.50 -23.53 3.87
CA ARG A 261 14.44 -23.32 2.87
C ARG A 261 13.29 -24.31 3.05
N ALA A 262 13.59 -25.59 3.27
CA ALA A 262 12.59 -26.64 3.45
C ALA A 262 11.79 -26.45 4.75
N ASP A 263 12.46 -26.07 5.84
CA ASP A 263 11.82 -25.85 7.14
C ASP A 263 10.97 -24.59 7.13
N PHE A 264 11.43 -23.52 6.49
CA PHE A 264 10.64 -22.31 6.29
C PHE A 264 9.38 -22.59 5.46
N HIS A 265 9.51 -23.27 4.32
CA HIS A 265 8.37 -23.67 3.50
C HIS A 265 7.35 -24.50 4.29
N ARG A 266 7.82 -25.49 5.07
CA ARG A 266 6.97 -26.32 5.93
C ARG A 266 6.26 -25.49 7.01
N ALA A 267 6.97 -24.55 7.64
CA ALA A 267 6.41 -23.67 8.66
C ALA A 267 5.33 -22.75 8.07
N MET A 268 5.57 -22.16 6.90
CA MET A 268 4.59 -21.33 6.18
C MET A 268 3.31 -22.10 5.87
N LEU A 269 3.41 -23.31 5.29
CA LEU A 269 2.24 -24.11 4.97
C LEU A 269 1.44 -24.49 6.23
N ARG A 270 2.13 -24.84 7.33
CA ARG A 270 1.47 -25.11 8.62
C ARG A 270 0.75 -23.88 9.16
N LEU A 271 1.34 -22.70 9.03
CA LEU A 271 0.73 -21.44 9.47
C LEU A 271 -0.53 -21.11 8.65
N ILE A 272 -0.43 -21.21 7.32
CA ILE A 272 -1.56 -20.98 6.40
C ILE A 272 -2.70 -21.95 6.73
N HIS A 273 -2.43 -23.25 6.82
CA HIS A 273 -3.45 -24.25 7.15
C HIS A 273 -4.14 -23.98 8.50
N ARG A 274 -3.38 -23.54 9.51
CA ARG A 274 -3.95 -23.16 10.82
C ARG A 274 -4.76 -21.86 10.76
N SER A 275 -4.38 -20.90 9.92
CA SER A 275 -5.11 -19.64 9.76
C SER A 275 -6.51 -19.84 9.19
N SER A 276 -6.68 -20.73 8.20
CA SER A 276 -8.00 -21.09 7.65
C SER A 276 -8.93 -21.69 8.72
N ALA A 277 -8.38 -22.40 9.69
CA ALA A 277 -9.15 -22.94 10.82
C ALA A 277 -9.57 -21.84 11.82
N LEU A 278 -8.74 -20.81 12.02
CA LEU A 278 -9.06 -19.67 12.91
C LEU A 278 -10.12 -18.76 12.30
N THR A 279 -10.07 -18.51 10.99
CA THR A 279 -11.07 -17.68 10.28
C THR A 279 -12.41 -18.41 10.16
N ALA A 280 -12.40 -19.73 9.92
CA ALA A 280 -13.64 -20.54 9.92
C ALA A 280 -14.29 -20.63 11.32
N GLY A 281 -13.51 -20.57 12.41
CA GLY A 281 -14.00 -20.61 13.79
C GLY A 281 -14.53 -19.28 14.34
N SER A 282 -14.33 -18.17 13.62
CA SER A 282 -14.77 -16.82 14.04
C SER A 282 -16.22 -16.50 13.63
N GLY A 283 -16.91 -17.42 12.94
CA GLY A 283 -18.35 -17.38 12.73
C GLY A 283 -19.08 -17.72 14.03
N CYS A 284 -19.36 -16.70 14.84
CA CYS A 284 -20.12 -16.85 16.07
C CYS A 284 -21.50 -17.46 15.76
N ARG A 285 -21.80 -18.56 16.44
CA ARG A 285 -23.17 -19.09 16.60
C ARG A 285 -23.93 -18.16 17.55
N ALA A 286 -24.96 -17.50 17.04
CA ALA A 286 -26.31 -17.34 17.62
C ALA A 286 -27.09 -16.39 16.71
#